data_AF-A0A7R9YXY6-F1
#
_entry.id   AF-A0A7R9YXY6-F1
#
_cell.length_a   1.000
_cell.length_b   1.000
_cell.length_c   1.000
_cell.angle_alpha   90.00
_cell.angle_beta   90.00
_cell.angle_gamma   90.00
#
_symmetry.space_group_name_H-M   'P 1'
#
loop_
_entity.id
_entity.type
_entity.pdbx_description
1 polymer ?
#
loop_
_entity_poly.entity_id
_entity_poly.type
_entity_poly.pdbx_seq_one_letter_code
_entity_poly.pdbx_strand_id
1 'polypeptide(L)'
;AARALALRHTRSHKLNNYSSRSHCIMTMVFASRERGGQGGADGGVRRYGKLVLVDLAGSERLKETGNVSRDAVRETGCINKSLFTLGQVLAALCARSSGAAGVAPHVPYRDSKLTQLLWDGLRGSGRVLMLACLGPMALAAEESLNTLHFASMAQRIKSSPVMLLDPADQLVLELRSTIRELQQENRQLAASLQQLTAGGDISDVLKLLPERLCDAAFS
;
A
#
# COMPACT_ATOMS: atom_id res chain seq x y z
N ALA A 1 6.66 -20.49 -7.56
CA ALA A 1 6.81 -21.10 -6.22
C ALA A 1 7.99 -22.07 -6.15
N ALA A 2 7.98 -23.20 -6.89
CA ALA A 2 9.04 -24.22 -6.84
C ALA A 2 10.47 -23.68 -7.11
N ARG A 3 10.62 -22.76 -8.07
CA ARG A 3 11.91 -22.16 -8.42
C ARG A 3 12.47 -21.19 -7.37
N ALA A 4 11.60 -20.56 -6.56
CA ALA A 4 11.99 -19.66 -5.47
C ALA A 4 12.44 -20.44 -4.23
N LEU A 5 11.77 -21.55 -3.93
CA LEU A 5 12.18 -22.51 -2.90
C LEU A 5 13.58 -23.10 -3.18
N ALA A 6 13.93 -23.31 -4.46
CA ALA A 6 15.21 -23.86 -4.89
C ALA A 6 16.40 -22.87 -4.83
N LEU A 7 16.14 -21.56 -4.75
CA LEU A 7 17.18 -20.51 -4.71
C LEU A 7 17.48 -20.01 -3.28
N ARG A 8 16.89 -20.63 -2.26
CA ARG A 8 17.16 -20.29 -0.86
C ARG A 8 18.57 -20.76 -0.50
N HIS A 9 19.40 -19.85 0.03
CA HIS A 9 20.71 -20.21 0.59
C HIS A 9 20.49 -21.02 1.87
N THR A 10 20.93 -22.28 1.89
CA THR A 10 20.64 -23.22 2.98
C THR A 10 21.88 -23.50 3.81
N ARG A 11 21.78 -23.26 5.11
CA ARG A 11 22.80 -23.63 6.10
C ARG A 11 22.09 -24.16 7.34
N SER A 12 22.43 -25.39 7.74
CA SER A 12 21.76 -26.13 8.83
C SER A 12 22.41 -25.85 10.18
N HIS A 13 21.59 -25.71 11.24
CA HIS A 13 22.04 -25.75 12.64
C HIS A 13 21.09 -26.61 13.50
N LYS A 14 21.59 -27.11 14.63
CA LYS A 14 20.97 -28.10 15.55
C LYS A 14 19.52 -27.82 16.02
N LEU A 15 18.99 -26.60 15.86
CA LEU A 15 17.66 -26.21 16.32
C LEU A 15 16.64 -25.94 15.20
N ASN A 16 17.08 -25.79 13.94
CA ASN A 16 16.14 -25.53 12.85
C ASN A 16 16.77 -25.83 11.49
N ASN A 17 16.13 -26.69 10.70
CA ASN A 17 16.84 -27.43 9.67
C ASN A 17 16.89 -26.73 8.30
N TYR A 18 16.09 -25.72 7.95
CA TYR A 18 16.12 -25.26 6.54
C TYR A 18 15.61 -23.84 6.19
N SER A 19 15.18 -23.00 7.14
CA SER A 19 14.48 -21.74 6.75
C SER A 19 14.57 -20.55 7.71
N SER A 20 15.01 -20.73 8.96
CA SER A 20 14.79 -19.74 10.03
C SER A 20 15.68 -18.50 9.97
N ARG A 21 16.63 -18.46 9.03
CA ARG A 21 17.70 -17.45 9.01
C ARG A 21 17.69 -16.53 7.78
N SER A 22 16.64 -16.56 6.97
CA SER A 22 16.52 -15.70 5.79
C SER A 22 15.09 -15.28 5.54
N HIS A 23 14.89 -14.00 5.21
CA HIS A 23 13.61 -13.48 4.72
C HIS A 23 13.43 -13.86 3.25
N CYS A 24 12.24 -14.32 2.87
CA CYS A 24 11.87 -14.54 1.48
C CYS A 24 10.76 -13.57 1.08
N ILE A 25 10.96 -12.84 -0.02
CA ILE A 25 9.99 -11.89 -0.56
C ILE A 25 9.66 -12.31 -1.98
N MET A 26 8.38 -12.55 -2.25
CA MET A 26 7.85 -12.80 -3.59
C MET A 26 6.91 -11.67 -3.99
N THR A 27 7.26 -10.96 -5.05
CA THR A 27 6.44 -9.89 -5.62
C THR A 27 5.80 -10.37 -6.91
N MET A 28 4.48 -10.32 -6.98
CA MET A 28 3.70 -10.53 -8.20
C MET A 28 3.10 -9.20 -8.63
N VAL A 29 3.29 -8.82 -9.89
CA VAL A 29 2.68 -7.62 -10.49
C VAL A 29 1.65 -8.06 -11.51
N PHE A 30 0.43 -7.56 -11.35
CA PHE A 30 -0.69 -7.81 -12.24
C PHE A 30 -0.93 -6.56 -13.07
N ALA A 31 -1.19 -6.74 -14.36
CA ALA A 31 -1.69 -5.69 -15.23
C ALA A 31 -3.02 -6.17 -15.80
N SER A 32 -4.06 -5.36 -15.65
CA SER A 32 -5.38 -5.59 -16.22
C SER A 32 -5.73 -4.42 -17.12
N ARG A 33 -6.39 -4.70 -18.22
CA ARG A 33 -6.87 -3.68 -19.15
C ARG A 33 -8.36 -3.89 -19.36
N GLU A 34 -9.12 -2.82 -19.18
CA GLU A 34 -10.54 -2.85 -19.45
C GLU A 34 -10.74 -3.05 -20.97
N ARG A 35 -11.55 -4.03 -21.38
CA ARG A 35 -11.95 -4.16 -22.78
C ARG A 35 -12.86 -2.98 -23.09
N GLY A 36 -12.46 -2.14 -24.05
CA GLY A 36 -13.25 -0.97 -24.44
C GLY A 36 -14.69 -1.34 -24.75
N GLY A 37 -15.64 -0.52 -24.29
CA GLY A 37 -17.04 -0.61 -24.69
C GLY A 37 -17.19 -0.51 -26.21
N GLN A 38 -18.30 -1.04 -26.73
CA GLN A 38 -18.64 -1.16 -28.16
C GLN A 38 -18.11 0.04 -28.97
N GLY A 39 -17.09 -0.22 -29.81
CA GLY A 39 -16.47 0.84 -30.61
C GLY A 39 -15.02 0.60 -31.06
N GLY A 40 -14.39 -0.54 -30.74
CA GLY A 40 -13.15 -0.99 -31.39
C GLY A 40 -11.89 -0.14 -31.16
N ALA A 41 -11.98 1.01 -30.48
CA ALA A 41 -10.82 1.82 -30.15
C ALA A 41 -10.03 1.18 -29.01
N ASP A 42 -8.75 0.91 -29.27
CA ASP A 42 -7.72 0.36 -28.38
C ASP A 42 -7.39 1.32 -27.22
N GLY A 43 -8.39 1.80 -26.47
CA GLY A 43 -8.30 2.91 -25.51
C GLY A 43 -8.77 2.57 -24.09
N GLY A 44 -8.70 1.28 -23.71
CA GLY A 44 -9.03 0.80 -22.37
C GLY A 44 -7.93 1.13 -21.35
N VAL A 45 -8.35 1.63 -20.18
CA VAL A 45 -7.49 2.00 -19.04
C VAL A 45 -6.76 0.78 -18.51
N ARG A 46 -5.44 0.87 -18.35
CA ARG A 46 -4.64 -0.15 -17.68
C ARG A 46 -4.60 0.13 -16.18
N ARG A 47 -4.88 -0.92 -15.42
CA ARG A 47 -4.80 -0.94 -13.96
C ARG A 47 -3.73 -1.93 -13.55
N TYR A 48 -2.94 -1.57 -12.56
CA TYR A 48 -1.90 -2.41 -12.02
C TYR A 48 -2.23 -2.83 -10.60
N GLY A 49 -1.87 -4.06 -10.25
CA GLY A 49 -1.93 -4.61 -8.91
C GLY A 49 -0.57 -5.14 -8.50
N LYS A 50 -0.21 -5.01 -7.22
CA LYS A 50 1.04 -5.55 -6.67
C LYS A 50 0.70 -6.39 -5.45
N LEU A 51 0.99 -7.69 -5.51
CA LEU A 51 0.92 -8.60 -4.37
C LEU A 51 2.34 -8.91 -3.91
N VAL A 52 2.62 -8.64 -2.63
CA VAL A 52 3.90 -8.94 -2.00
C VAL A 52 3.67 -9.96 -0.91
N LEU A 53 4.22 -11.16 -1.09
CA LEU A 53 4.22 -12.23 -0.09
C LEU A 53 5.57 -12.24 0.61
N VAL A 54 5.55 -12.21 1.94
CA VAL A 54 6.76 -12.12 2.76
C VAL A 54 6.75 -13.27 3.76
N ASP A 55 7.79 -14.09 3.70
CA ASP A 55 8.11 -15.11 4.71
C ASP A 55 9.30 -14.60 5.51
N LEU A 56 9.05 -14.18 6.76
CA LEU A 56 10.06 -13.61 7.62
C LEU A 56 10.91 -14.71 8.27
N ALA A 57 12.18 -14.41 8.46
CA ALA A 57 13.07 -15.22 9.30
C ALA A 57 12.51 -15.33 10.72
N GLY A 58 12.97 -16.34 11.45
CA GLY A 58 12.59 -16.55 12.84
C GLY A 58 13.02 -15.38 13.73
N SER A 59 12.18 -15.05 14.73
CA SER A 59 12.43 -13.96 15.68
C SER A 59 13.28 -14.37 16.88
N GLU A 60 13.66 -15.65 16.97
CA GLU A 60 14.34 -16.22 18.14
C GLU A 60 15.70 -15.56 18.43
N ARG A 61 16.04 -15.49 19.72
CA ARG A 61 17.25 -14.80 20.18
C ARG A 61 18.49 -15.71 20.10
N LEU A 62 19.63 -15.08 19.79
CA LEU A 62 20.97 -15.71 19.73
C LEU A 62 21.30 -16.63 20.92
N LYS A 63 20.89 -16.24 22.13
CA LYS A 63 21.17 -16.96 23.38
C LYS A 63 20.62 -18.39 23.38
N GLU A 64 19.56 -18.64 22.61
CA GLU A 64 18.91 -19.95 22.52
C GLU A 64 19.56 -20.85 21.46
N THR A 65 20.25 -20.26 20.48
CA THR A 65 20.78 -21.00 19.32
C THR A 65 22.08 -21.77 19.57
N GLY A 66 22.73 -21.55 20.73
CA GLY A 66 23.90 -22.31 21.20
C GLY A 66 25.16 -22.26 20.32
N ASN A 67 25.21 -21.47 19.24
CA ASN A 67 26.35 -21.41 18.32
C ASN A 67 27.25 -20.21 18.58
N VAL A 68 28.52 -20.49 18.87
CA VAL A 68 29.53 -19.51 19.29
C VAL A 68 30.46 -19.10 18.13
N SER A 69 30.32 -19.69 16.93
CA SER A 69 31.17 -19.33 15.80
C SER A 69 30.93 -17.87 15.36
N ARG A 70 32.00 -17.11 15.11
CA ARG A 70 31.94 -15.70 14.69
C ARG A 70 31.02 -15.45 13.49
N ASP A 71 31.00 -16.34 12.51
CA ASP A 71 30.14 -16.22 11.34
C ASP A 71 28.66 -16.37 11.69
N ALA A 72 28.30 -17.34 12.54
CA ALA A 72 26.93 -17.51 13.03
C ALA A 72 26.48 -16.30 13.87
N VAL A 73 27.35 -15.74 14.72
CA VAL A 73 27.03 -14.53 15.50
C VAL A 73 26.77 -13.34 14.59
N ARG A 74 27.61 -13.14 13.55
CA ARG A 74 27.41 -12.06 12.57
C ARG A 74 26.12 -12.25 11.77
N GLU A 75 25.84 -13.47 11.33
CA GLU A 75 24.64 -13.81 10.55
C GLU A 75 23.35 -13.58 11.36
N THR A 76 23.26 -14.11 12.58
CA THR A 76 22.10 -13.88 13.44
C THR A 76 21.96 -12.42 13.86
N GLY A 77 23.07 -11.70 14.03
CA GLY A 77 23.06 -10.26 14.22
C GLY A 77 22.38 -9.52 13.05
N CYS A 78 22.63 -9.91 11.80
CA CYS A 78 21.97 -9.32 10.64
C CYS A 78 20.47 -9.64 10.55
N ILE A 79 20.07 -10.88 10.88
CA ILE A 79 18.66 -11.31 10.90
C ILE A 79 17.89 -10.50 11.94
N ASN A 80 18.39 -10.47 13.17
CA ASN A 80 17.74 -9.76 14.27
C ASN A 80 17.75 -8.25 14.03
N LYS A 81 18.78 -7.69 13.39
CA LYS A 81 18.77 -6.29 12.97
C LYS A 81 17.57 -5.99 12.07
N SER A 82 17.32 -6.80 11.05
CA SER A 82 16.22 -6.53 10.10
C SER A 82 14.82 -6.63 10.74
N LEU A 83 14.59 -7.60 11.63
CA LEU A 83 13.32 -7.73 12.37
C LEU A 83 13.16 -6.64 13.43
N PHE A 84 14.25 -6.28 14.12
CA PHE A 84 14.26 -5.18 15.07
C PHE A 84 13.93 -3.85 14.39
N THR A 85 14.59 -3.53 13.27
CA THR A 85 14.27 -2.34 12.48
C THR A 85 12.82 -2.36 11.99
N LEU A 86 12.29 -3.52 11.57
CA LEU A 86 10.88 -3.63 11.21
C LEU A 86 9.96 -3.28 12.40
N GLY A 87 10.28 -3.75 13.61
CA GLY A 87 9.57 -3.38 14.83
C GLY A 87 9.60 -1.88 15.13
N GLN A 88 10.76 -1.23 14.96
CA GLN A 88 10.89 0.22 15.11
C GLN A 88 10.04 0.99 14.09
N VAL A 89 10.02 0.51 12.84
CA VAL A 89 9.17 1.08 11.77
C VAL A 89 7.69 0.97 12.15
N LEU A 90 7.23 -0.21 12.59
CA LEU A 90 5.83 -0.39 13.00
C LEU A 90 5.47 0.51 14.18
N ALA A 91 6.31 0.58 15.21
CA ALA A 91 6.08 1.43 16.38
C ALA A 91 5.95 2.92 15.99
N ALA A 92 6.83 3.41 15.12
CA ALA A 92 6.75 4.78 14.62
C ALA A 92 5.47 5.03 13.80
N LEU A 93 5.03 4.04 13.00
CA LEU A 93 3.79 4.13 12.23
C LEU A 93 2.53 4.08 13.11
N CYS A 94 2.54 3.31 14.19
CA CYS A 94 1.48 3.32 15.20
C CYS A 94 1.35 4.70 15.85
N ALA A 95 2.48 5.28 16.29
CA ALA A 95 2.49 6.60 16.92
C ALA A 95 1.96 7.71 15.99
N ARG A 96 2.24 7.62 14.69
CA ARG A 96 1.67 8.50 13.67
C ARG A 96 0.16 8.31 13.49
N SER A 97 -0.33 7.07 13.60
CA SER A 97 -1.74 6.73 13.38
C SER A 97 -2.65 7.14 14.55
N SER A 98 -2.10 7.26 15.76
CA SER A 98 -2.81 7.65 16.99
C SER A 98 -2.98 9.16 17.17
N GLY A 99 -2.46 10.00 16.26
CA GLY A 99 -2.66 11.46 16.31
C GLY A 99 -2.06 12.13 17.55
N ALA A 100 -1.08 11.49 18.20
CA ALA A 100 -0.37 12.08 19.33
C ALA A 100 0.25 13.41 18.88
N ALA A 101 -0.24 14.52 19.44
CA ALA A 101 0.09 15.87 19.03
C ALA A 101 1.61 16.12 19.10
N GLY A 102 2.25 16.23 17.93
CA GLY A 102 3.68 16.44 17.78
C GLY A 102 4.17 16.24 16.34
N VAL A 103 5.44 16.57 16.10
CA VAL A 103 6.16 16.28 14.83
C VAL A 103 6.09 14.77 14.57
N ALA A 104 5.56 14.36 13.42
CA ALA A 104 5.48 12.95 13.06
C ALA A 104 6.88 12.31 13.15
N PRO A 105 7.08 11.28 14.00
CA PRO A 105 8.40 10.70 14.21
C PRO A 105 8.97 10.17 12.90
N HIS A 106 10.26 10.42 12.67
CA HIS A 106 10.99 9.86 11.54
C HIS A 106 10.88 8.33 11.57
N VAL A 107 10.48 7.74 10.44
CA VAL A 107 10.30 6.29 10.34
C VAL A 107 11.56 5.69 9.69
N PRO A 108 12.32 4.81 10.38
CA PRO A 108 13.66 4.39 10.00
C PRO A 108 13.68 3.26 8.95
N TYR A 109 12.94 3.40 7.86
CA TYR A 109 12.85 2.33 6.87
C TYR A 109 14.18 2.04 6.17
N ARG A 110 15.11 3.00 6.14
CA ARG A 110 16.41 2.86 5.47
C ARG A 110 17.41 2.01 6.28
N ASP A 111 17.12 1.74 7.55
CA ASP A 111 18.08 1.11 8.46
C ASP A 111 18.24 -0.41 8.21
N SER A 112 17.32 -1.01 7.44
CA SER A 112 17.42 -2.39 6.96
C SER A 112 16.94 -2.53 5.51
N LYS A 113 17.55 -3.46 4.75
CA LYS A 113 17.09 -3.77 3.38
C LYS A 113 15.64 -4.29 3.36
N LEU A 114 15.23 -5.03 4.40
CA LEU A 114 13.87 -5.55 4.52
C LEU A 114 12.85 -4.41 4.57
N THR A 115 13.06 -3.44 5.45
CA THR A 115 12.14 -2.29 5.59
C THR A 115 12.16 -1.36 4.37
N GLN A 116 13.27 -1.29 3.64
CA GLN A 116 13.33 -0.58 2.35
C GLN A 116 12.47 -1.28 1.28
N LEU A 117 12.56 -2.62 1.18
CA LEU A 117 11.79 -3.40 0.22
C LEU A 117 10.29 -3.40 0.53
N LEU A 118 9.94 -3.35 1.82
CA LEU A 118 8.55 -3.34 2.29
C LEU A 118 7.97 -1.93 2.46
N TRP A 119 8.74 -0.88 2.16
CA TRP A 119 8.34 0.52 2.32
C TRP A 119 6.96 0.80 1.72
N ASP A 120 6.71 0.31 0.49
CA ASP A 120 5.42 0.50 -0.20
C ASP A 120 4.23 -0.10 0.54
N GLY A 121 4.39 -1.26 1.17
CA GLY A 121 3.32 -1.88 1.95
C GLY A 121 3.09 -1.14 3.26
N LEU A 122 4.19 -0.84 3.97
CA LEU A 122 4.16 -0.28 5.32
C LEU A 122 3.72 1.20 5.37
N ARG A 123 3.94 1.98 4.31
CA ARG A 123 3.49 3.39 4.24
C ARG A 123 1.97 3.55 4.05
N GLY A 124 1.23 2.45 3.87
CA GLY A 124 -0.22 2.47 3.74
C GLY A 124 -0.77 2.64 2.33
N SER A 125 0.07 2.64 1.27
CA SER A 125 -0.39 2.71 -0.13
C SER A 125 -1.10 1.44 -0.64
N GLY A 126 -1.08 0.37 0.14
CA GLY A 126 -1.77 -0.88 -0.17
C GLY A 126 -2.42 -1.48 1.07
N ARG A 127 -3.07 -2.64 0.90
CA ARG A 127 -3.58 -3.43 2.02
C ARG A 127 -2.47 -4.34 2.54
N VAL A 128 -2.30 -4.39 3.85
CA VAL A 128 -1.30 -5.24 4.50
C VAL A 128 -2.02 -6.23 5.41
N LEU A 129 -1.68 -7.51 5.28
CA LEU A 129 -2.10 -8.58 6.18
C LEU A 129 -0.85 -9.14 6.83
N MET A 130 -0.86 -9.23 8.17
CA MET A 130 0.17 -9.90 8.93
C MET A 130 -0.39 -11.21 9.49
N LEU A 131 0.31 -12.31 9.25
CA LEU A 131 0.01 -13.61 9.85
C LEU A 131 0.98 -13.86 11.01
N ALA A 132 0.47 -13.92 12.23
CA ALA A 132 1.24 -14.22 13.43
C ALA A 132 1.23 -15.73 13.69
N CYS A 133 2.37 -16.40 13.49
CA CYS A 133 2.53 -17.83 13.76
C CYS A 133 3.05 -18.04 15.18
N LEU A 134 2.28 -18.73 16.03
CA LEU A 134 2.60 -18.92 17.44
C LEU A 134 2.86 -20.40 17.75
N GLY A 135 3.77 -20.67 18.68
CA GLY A 135 4.02 -22.00 19.19
C GLY A 135 3.14 -22.30 20.41
N PRO A 136 2.45 -23.46 20.48
CA PRO A 136 1.58 -23.78 21.62
C PRO A 136 2.35 -24.22 22.88
N MET A 137 3.67 -24.37 22.81
CA MET A 137 4.49 -24.90 23.89
C MET A 137 4.86 -23.82 24.91
N ALA A 138 4.94 -24.17 26.20
CA ALA A 138 5.34 -23.25 27.27
C ALA A 138 6.73 -22.63 27.04
N LEU A 139 7.66 -23.39 26.45
CA LEU A 139 8.99 -22.90 26.05
C LEU A 139 8.93 -21.79 24.99
N ALA A 140 7.86 -21.71 24.21
CA ALA A 140 7.65 -20.71 23.18
C ALA A 140 6.81 -19.51 23.66
N ALA A 141 6.47 -19.43 24.96
CA ALA A 141 5.57 -18.41 25.48
C ALA A 141 6.12 -16.98 25.35
N GLU A 142 7.41 -16.76 25.66
CA GLU A 142 8.04 -15.44 25.55
C GLU A 142 8.06 -14.96 24.09
N GLU A 143 8.46 -15.83 23.16
CA GLU A 143 8.50 -15.51 21.72
C GLU A 143 7.09 -15.31 21.13
N SER A 144 6.10 -16.08 21.61
CA SER A 144 4.71 -15.92 21.19
C SER A 144 4.14 -14.58 21.66
N LEU A 145 4.45 -14.14 22.89
CA LEU A 145 4.08 -12.81 23.38
C LEU A 145 4.73 -11.70 22.55
N ASN A 146 6.02 -11.82 22.24
CA ASN A 146 6.72 -10.86 21.36
C ASN A 146 6.05 -10.76 19.98
N THR A 147 5.70 -11.91 19.39
CA THR A 147 5.00 -11.97 18.10
C THR A 147 3.61 -11.32 18.16
N LEU A 148 2.85 -11.55 19.24
CA LEU A 148 1.55 -10.91 19.47
C LEU A 148 1.67 -9.39 19.64
N HIS A 149 2.69 -8.90 20.36
CA HIS A 149 2.95 -7.47 20.46
C HIS A 149 3.21 -6.85 19.08
N PHE A 150 3.97 -7.54 18.24
CA PHE A 150 4.24 -7.11 16.87
C PHE A 150 2.96 -7.05 16.03
N ALA A 151 2.11 -8.07 16.11
CA ALA A 151 0.83 -8.12 15.42
C ALA A 151 -0.13 -7.03 15.89
N SER A 152 -0.19 -6.76 17.20
CA SER A 152 -0.99 -5.68 17.78
C SER A 152 -0.54 -4.29 17.33
N MET A 153 0.75 -4.07 17.12
CA MET A 153 1.26 -2.84 16.50
C MET A 153 0.81 -2.76 15.04
N ALA A 154 1.08 -3.80 14.24
CA ALA A 154 0.70 -3.84 12.83
C ALA A 154 -0.79 -3.56 12.60
N GLN A 155 -1.68 -4.09 13.46
CA GLN A 155 -3.12 -3.86 13.38
C GLN A 155 -3.53 -2.38 13.49
N ARG A 156 -2.74 -1.56 14.20
CA ARG A 156 -3.07 -0.14 14.44
C ARG A 156 -2.65 0.80 13.30
N ILE A 157 -1.92 0.28 12.32
CA ILE A 157 -1.43 1.07 11.19
C ILE A 157 -2.59 1.28 10.20
N LYS A 158 -2.94 2.55 9.96
CA LYS A 158 -3.98 2.91 8.99
C LYS A 158 -3.44 2.84 7.57
N SER A 159 -4.10 2.07 6.70
CA SER A 159 -3.81 2.03 5.26
C SER A 159 -4.83 2.83 4.45
N SER A 160 -4.38 3.60 3.48
CA SER A 160 -5.21 4.26 2.47
C SER A 160 -4.80 3.72 1.09
N PRO A 161 -5.36 2.57 0.66
CA PRO A 161 -4.95 1.92 -0.56
C PRO A 161 -5.25 2.79 -1.78
N VAL A 162 -4.26 3.00 -2.64
CA VAL A 162 -4.37 3.83 -3.84
C VAL A 162 -4.43 2.94 -5.08
N MET A 163 -5.31 3.27 -6.03
CA MET A 163 -5.38 2.57 -7.31
C MET A 163 -4.13 2.89 -8.13
N LEU A 164 -3.40 1.86 -8.55
CA LEU A 164 -2.18 2.03 -9.35
C LEU A 164 -2.55 2.06 -10.83
N LEU A 165 -2.51 3.25 -11.42
CA LEU A 165 -2.81 3.53 -12.82
C LEU A 165 -1.53 3.94 -13.55
N ASP A 166 -1.48 3.72 -14.86
CA ASP A 166 -0.45 4.35 -15.69
C ASP A 166 -0.66 5.88 -15.65
N PRO A 167 0.38 6.71 -15.46
CA PRO A 167 0.23 8.17 -15.51
C PRO A 167 -0.46 8.65 -16.79
N ALA A 168 -0.19 8.01 -17.94
CA ALA A 168 -0.85 8.33 -19.19
C ALA A 168 -2.36 7.99 -19.14
N ASP A 169 -2.72 6.84 -18.57
CA ASP A 169 -4.13 6.44 -18.44
C ASP A 169 -4.88 7.27 -17.38
N GLN A 170 -4.20 7.70 -16.31
CA GLN A 170 -4.75 8.63 -15.33
C GLN A 170 -5.09 9.97 -15.98
N LEU A 171 -4.19 10.53 -16.79
CA LEU A 171 -4.44 11.74 -17.55
C LEU A 171 -5.60 11.56 -18.54
N VAL A 172 -5.64 10.42 -19.25
CA VAL A 172 -6.75 10.13 -20.18
C VAL A 172 -8.08 10.06 -19.44
N LEU A 173 -8.14 9.48 -18.24
CA LEU A 173 -9.35 9.43 -17.41
C LEU A 173 -9.78 10.83 -16.96
N GLU A 174 -8.84 11.65 -16.51
CA GLU A 174 -9.09 13.02 -16.08
C GLU A 174 -9.63 13.86 -17.23
N LEU A 175 -8.95 13.87 -18.38
CA LEU A 175 -9.39 14.55 -19.60
C LEU A 175 -10.77 14.08 -20.06
N ARG A 176 -11.06 12.76 -20.00
CA ARG A 176 -12.40 12.23 -20.32
C ARG A 176 -13.48 12.65 -19.31
N SER A 177 -13.13 12.92 -18.06
CA SER A 177 -14.08 13.51 -17.09
C SER A 177 -14.35 14.97 -17.45
N THR A 178 -13.30 15.76 -17.64
CA THR A 178 -13.41 17.18 -17.99
C THR A 178 -14.18 17.39 -19.30
N ILE A 179 -13.92 16.58 -20.33
CA ILE A 179 -14.66 16.64 -21.60
C ILE A 179 -16.16 16.36 -21.37
N ARG A 180 -16.51 15.37 -20.53
CA ARG A 180 -17.93 15.06 -20.26
C ARG A 180 -18.61 16.18 -19.49
N GLU A 181 -17.93 16.76 -18.50
CA GLU A 181 -18.41 17.90 -17.73
C GLU A 181 -18.64 19.11 -18.64
N LEU A 182 -17.64 19.51 -19.43
CA LEU A 182 -17.75 20.61 -20.38
C LEU A 182 -18.83 20.38 -21.45
N GLN A 183 -19.00 19.15 -21.94
CA GLN A 183 -20.07 18.80 -22.88
C GLN A 183 -21.45 18.86 -22.21
N GLN A 184 -21.56 18.54 -20.92
CA GLN A 184 -22.81 18.68 -20.17
C GLN A 184 -23.14 20.15 -19.95
N GLU A 185 -22.17 20.96 -19.54
CA GLU A 185 -22.35 22.41 -19.36
C GLU A 185 -22.71 23.09 -20.69
N ASN A 186 -22.01 22.79 -21.78
CA ASN A 186 -22.35 23.32 -23.10
C ASN A 186 -23.77 22.96 -23.54
N ARG A 187 -24.23 21.73 -23.24
CA ARG A 187 -25.62 21.33 -23.53
C ARG A 187 -26.63 22.10 -22.70
N GLN A 188 -26.34 22.33 -21.42
CA GLN A 188 -27.20 23.13 -20.55
C GLN A 188 -27.27 24.58 -21.04
N LEU A 189 -26.13 25.20 -21.33
CA LEU A 189 -26.05 26.57 -21.84
C LEU A 189 -26.76 26.72 -23.19
N ALA A 190 -26.57 25.76 -24.11
CA ALA A 190 -27.26 25.75 -25.39
C ALA A 190 -28.79 25.67 -25.21
N ALA A 191 -29.29 24.86 -24.28
CA ALA A 191 -30.72 24.76 -23.97
C ALA A 191 -31.25 26.08 -23.36
N SER A 192 -30.51 26.69 -22.44
CA SER A 192 -30.85 27.99 -21.85
C SER A 192 -30.91 29.11 -22.90
N LEU A 193 -29.95 29.16 -23.82
CA LEU A 193 -29.93 30.14 -24.92
C LEU A 193 -31.12 29.94 -25.87
N GLN A 194 -31.46 28.68 -26.19
CA GLN A 194 -32.64 28.38 -27.02
C GLN A 194 -33.94 28.89 -26.38
N GLN A 195 -34.11 28.71 -25.07
CA GLN A 195 -35.27 29.22 -24.34
C GLN A 195 -35.35 30.76 -24.40
N LEU A 196 -34.23 31.46 -24.22
CA LEU A 196 -34.19 32.94 -24.34
C LEU A 196 -34.54 33.41 -25.75
N THR A 197 -33.99 32.77 -26.79
CA THR A 197 -34.28 33.13 -28.19
C THR A 197 -35.73 32.85 -28.61
N ALA A 198 -36.40 31.92 -27.92
CA ALA A 198 -37.82 31.61 -28.13
C ALA A 198 -38.77 32.52 -27.34
N GLY A 199 -38.26 33.54 -26.64
CA GLY A 199 -39.06 34.46 -25.83
C GLY A 199 -39.37 33.97 -24.42
N GLY A 200 -38.59 33.00 -23.90
CA GLY A 200 -38.70 32.52 -22.53
C GLY A 200 -38.27 33.57 -21.49
N ASP A 201 -38.88 33.50 -20.31
CA ASP A 201 -38.65 34.47 -19.24
C ASP A 201 -37.24 34.34 -18.63
N ILE A 202 -36.54 35.46 -18.50
CA ILE A 202 -35.13 35.53 -18.07
C ILE A 202 -34.95 34.97 -16.66
N SER A 203 -35.96 35.18 -15.80
CA SER A 203 -36.03 34.65 -14.43
C SER A 203 -35.83 33.14 -14.38
N ASP A 204 -36.46 32.41 -15.30
CA ASP A 204 -36.52 30.95 -15.25
C ASP A 204 -35.26 30.33 -15.85
N VAL A 205 -34.64 31.01 -16.81
CA VAL A 205 -33.37 30.59 -17.40
C VAL A 205 -32.21 30.77 -16.42
N LEU A 206 -32.21 31.85 -15.63
CA LEU A 206 -31.19 32.09 -14.60
C LEU A 206 -31.20 31.03 -13.48
N LYS A 207 -32.37 30.44 -13.16
CA LYS A 207 -32.49 29.35 -12.18
C LYS A 207 -31.94 28.01 -12.67
N LEU A 208 -31.78 27.84 -13.99
CA LEU A 208 -31.32 26.61 -14.63
C LEU A 208 -29.81 26.58 -14.88
N LEU A 209 -29.12 27.70 -14.65
CA LEU A 209 -27.67 27.80 -14.84
C LEU A 209 -26.89 27.14 -13.68
N PRO A 210 -25.72 26.54 -13.94
CA PRO A 210 -24.82 26.08 -12.89
C PRO A 210 -24.43 27.23 -11.94
N GLU A 211 -24.45 26.99 -10.63
CA GLU A 211 -24.16 27.99 -9.58
C GLU A 211 -22.86 28.78 -9.84
N ARG A 212 -21.83 28.11 -10.38
CA ARG A 212 -20.52 28.69 -10.70
C ARG A 212 -20.57 29.84 -11.71
N LEU A 213 -21.58 29.84 -12.60
CA LEU A 213 -21.80 30.90 -13.59
C LEU A 213 -22.72 31.99 -13.05
N CYS A 214 -23.64 31.65 -12.15
CA CYS A 214 -24.44 32.63 -11.43
C CYS A 214 -23.57 33.53 -10.56
N ASP A 215 -22.59 32.97 -9.86
CA ASP A 215 -21.65 33.74 -9.01
C ASP A 215 -20.74 34.67 -9.84
N ALA A 216 -20.36 34.27 -11.05
CA ALA A 216 -19.53 35.08 -11.94
C ALA A 216 -20.29 36.23 -12.62
N ALA A 217 -21.62 36.16 -12.68
CA ALA A 217 -22.47 37.20 -13.29
C ALA A 217 -22.82 38.36 -12.33
N PHE A 218 -22.59 38.17 -11.02
CA PHE A 218 -22.91 39.15 -9.97
C PHE A 218 -21.67 39.71 -9.25
N SER A 219 -20.46 39.46 -9.77
CA SER A 219 -19.21 40.10 -9.33
C SER A 219 -18.65 41.04 -10.39
#